data_AF-A0A7C7EBA0-F1
#
_entry.id   AF-A0A7C7EBA0-F1
#
_cell.length_a   1.000
_cell.length_b   1.000
_cell.length_c   1.000
_cell.angle_alpha   90.00
_cell.angle_beta   90.00
_cell.angle_gamma   90.00
#
_symmetry.space_group_name_H-M   'P 1'
#
loop_
_entity.id
_entity.type
_entity.pdbx_description
1 polymer ?
#
loop_
_entity_poly.entity_id
_entity_poly.type
_entity_poly.pdbx_seq_one_letter_code
_entity_poly.pdbx_strand_id
1 'polypeptide(L)' 'GTEEDDDDEEGTRYIEVECPHCHETVYFDEEIFEDDDDLVCPNCNETIYSEDAENTEDNSD' A
#
# COMPACT_ATOMS: atom_id res chain seq x y z
N GLY A 1 -15.24 13.92 -34.89
CA GLY A 1 -14.45 14.85 -34.08
C GLY A 1 -13.63 14.00 -33.15
N THR A 2 -12.41 14.39 -32.87
CA THR A 2 -11.65 13.84 -31.75
C THR A 2 -12.33 14.36 -30.48
N GLU A 3 -13.05 13.49 -29.79
CA GLU A 3 -13.50 13.75 -28.42
C GLU A 3 -12.33 13.30 -27.55
N GLU A 4 -11.41 14.24 -27.36
CA GLU A 4 -10.35 14.19 -26.36
C GLU A 4 -11.03 14.32 -25.00
N ASP A 5 -11.39 13.18 -24.43
CA ASP A 5 -11.80 13.04 -23.03
C ASP A 5 -10.51 13.06 -22.20
N ASP A 6 -9.99 14.28 -22.04
CA ASP A 6 -8.96 14.64 -21.07
C ASP A 6 -9.65 14.61 -19.69
N ASP A 7 -9.92 13.41 -19.19
CA ASP A 7 -10.25 13.18 -17.79
C ASP A 7 -8.94 13.31 -17.02
N ASP A 8 -8.48 14.56 -16.88
CA ASP A 8 -7.50 14.99 -15.90
C ASP A 8 -8.18 14.83 -14.53
N GLU A 9 -8.36 13.58 -14.11
CA GLU A 9 -8.81 13.24 -12.79
C GLU A 9 -7.65 13.63 -11.87
N GLU A 10 -7.72 14.86 -11.35
CA GLU A 10 -7.09 15.32 -10.10
C GLU A 10 -7.61 14.49 -8.90
N GLY A 11 -7.74 13.18 -9.11
CA GLY A 11 -8.12 12.17 -8.15
C GLY A 11 -6.86 11.64 -7.54
N THR A 12 -6.75 11.80 -6.23
CA THR A 12 -5.96 10.96 -5.33
C THR A 12 -5.77 9.57 -5.94
N ARG A 13 -4.56 9.24 -6.40
CA ARG A 13 -4.33 7.92 -7.00
C ARG A 13 -4.23 6.92 -5.86
N TYR A 14 -5.16 5.98 -5.87
CA TYR A 14 -5.17 4.92 -4.88
C TYR A 14 -4.44 3.70 -5.43
N ILE A 15 -3.66 3.04 -4.57
CA ILE A 15 -3.00 1.76 -4.81
C ILE A 15 -3.79 0.68 -4.09
N GLU A 16 -4.19 -0.35 -4.84
CA GLU A 16 -4.84 -1.55 -4.30
C GLU A 16 -3.77 -2.53 -3.78
N VAL A 17 -3.89 -2.92 -2.51
CA VAL A 17 -2.95 -3.83 -1.85
C VAL A 17 -3.74 -4.93 -1.13
N GLU A 18 -3.38 -6.19 -1.34
CA GLU A 18 -3.93 -7.32 -0.58
C GLU A 18 -3.11 -7.52 0.70
N CYS A 19 -3.78 -7.49 1.86
CA CYS A 19 -3.11 -7.73 3.13
C CYS A 19 -2.67 -9.21 3.24
N PRO A 20 -1.38 -9.52 3.47
CA PRO A 20 -0.90 -10.90 3.56
C PRO A 20 -1.37 -11.65 4.82
N HIS A 21 -1.94 -10.92 5.79
CA HIS A 21 -2.33 -11.46 7.08
C HIS A 21 -3.81 -11.85 7.14
N CYS A 22 -4.68 -10.97 6.66
CA CYS A 22 -6.14 -11.21 6.64
C CYS A 22 -6.71 -11.47 5.25
N HIS A 23 -5.90 -11.32 4.20
CA HIS A 23 -6.28 -11.48 2.79
C HIS A 23 -7.40 -10.52 2.36
N GLU A 24 -7.51 -9.39 3.06
CA GLU A 24 -8.46 -8.34 2.70
C GLU A 24 -7.79 -7.35 1.75
N THR A 25 -8.55 -6.91 0.74
CA THR A 25 -8.10 -5.92 -0.22
C THR A 25 -8.32 -4.52 0.37
N VAL A 26 -7.24 -3.75 0.46
CA VAL A 26 -7.22 -2.40 1.05
C VAL A 26 -6.66 -1.40 0.05
N TYR A 27 -7.11 -0.16 0.15
CA TYR A 27 -6.76 0.93 -0.76
C TYR A 27 -6.00 2.01 0.00
N PHE A 28 -4.82 2.36 -0.51
CA PHE A 28 -3.93 3.36 0.07
C PHE A 28 -3.69 4.50 -0.92
N ASP A 29 -3.54 5.73 -0.44
CA ASP A 29 -3.11 6.84 -1.30
C ASP A 29 -1.67 6.65 -1.78
N GLU A 30 -1.35 7.07 -3.01
CA GLU A 30 0.02 6.99 -3.55
C GLU A 30 1.03 7.75 -2.67
N GLU A 31 0.60 8.83 -2.02
CA GLU A 31 1.44 9.67 -1.16
C GLU A 31 1.96 8.91 0.07
N ILE A 32 1.25 7.88 0.56
CA ILE A 32 1.72 7.07 1.71
C ILE A 32 2.94 6.22 1.38
N PHE A 33 3.25 6.06 0.08
CA PHE A 33 4.46 5.37 -0.36
C PHE A 33 5.61 6.35 -0.62
N GLU A 34 5.35 7.66 -0.58
CA GLU A 34 6.38 8.71 -0.67
C GLU A 34 6.95 9.05 0.71
N ASP A 35 6.10 9.04 1.73
CA ASP A 35 6.52 9.08 3.13
C ASP A 35 6.85 7.65 3.58
N ASP A 36 8.03 7.45 4.16
CA ASP A 36 8.61 6.16 4.59
C ASP A 36 7.85 5.52 5.79
N ASP A 37 6.52 5.58 5.76
CA ASP A 37 5.64 5.18 6.84
C ASP A 37 5.29 3.69 6.74
N ASP A 38 5.15 3.05 7.91
CA ASP A 38 4.68 1.66 8.00
C ASP A 38 3.26 1.53 7.45
N LEU A 39 3.09 0.65 6.46
CA LEU A 39 1.81 0.40 5.84
C LEU A 39 1.05 -0.65 6.66
N VAL A 40 0.10 -0.19 7.47
CA VAL A 40 -0.68 -1.04 8.40
C VAL A 40 -2.07 -1.36 7.84
N CYS A 41 -2.47 -2.62 7.91
CA CYS A 41 -3.81 -3.03 7.49
C CYS A 41 -4.89 -2.49 8.45
N PRO A 42 -5.90 -1.74 7.97
CA PRO A 42 -7.02 -1.30 8.81
C PRO A 42 -7.98 -2.42 9.25
N ASN A 43 -7.93 -3.60 8.61
CA ASN A 43 -8.85 -4.70 8.90
C ASN A 43 -8.38 -5.61 10.04
N CYS A 44 -7.08 -5.91 10.09
CA CYS A 44 -6.48 -6.74 11.14
C CYS A 44 -5.51 -6.00 12.05
N ASN A 45 -5.21 -4.73 11.76
CA ASN A 45 -4.19 -3.93 12.45
C ASN A 45 -2.78 -4.55 12.40
N GLU A 46 -2.51 -5.41 11.41
CA GLU A 46 -1.21 -6.03 11.20
C GLU A 46 -0.45 -5.32 10.07
N THR A 47 0.87 -5.24 10.21
CA THR A 47 1.70 -4.49 9.28
C THR A 47 1.83 -5.24 7.95
N ILE A 48 1.47 -4.58 6.86
CA ILE A 48 1.55 -5.12 5.50
C ILE A 48 2.96 -4.90 4.95
N TYR A 49 3.55 -3.72 5.18
CA TYR A 49 4.91 -3.38 4.78
C TYR A 49 5.57 -2.48 5.84
N SER A 50 6.81 -2.78 6.17
CA SER A 50 7.67 -2.00 7.09
C SER A 50 9.06 -1.91 6.49
N GLU A 51 9.63 -0.71 6.41
CA GLU A 51 11.01 -0.52 5.97
C GLU A 51 12.02 -1.12 6.99
N ASP A 52 11.62 -1.23 8.27
CA ASP A 52 12.38 -1.89 9.35
C ASP A 52 12.34 -3.44 9.32
N ALA A 53 11.71 -4.08 8.33
CA ALA A 53 11.63 -5.54 8.23
C ALA A 53 12.94 -6.23 7.78
N GLU A 54 14.06 -5.49 7.75
CA GLU A 54 15.43 -6.01 7.54
C GLU A 54 15.98 -6.72 8.80
N ASN A 55 15.14 -7.37 9.62
CA ASN A 55 15.57 -8.11 10.80
C ASN A 55 14.58 -9.22 11.19
N THR A 56 14.46 -10.24 10.35
CA THR A 56 14.31 -11.60 10.89
C THR A 56 15.55 -12.38 10.52
N GLU A 57 16.59 -12.21 11.35
CA GLU A 57 17.65 -13.19 11.50
C GLU A 57 17.01 -14.55 11.85
N ASP A 58 16.58 -15.32 10.85
CA ASP A 58 16.46 -16.78 11.01
C ASP A 58 17.86 -17.37 10.95
N ASN A 59 18.66 -17.05 11.97
CA ASN A 59 19.77 -17.89 12.41
C ASN A 59 19.16 -19.11 13.12
N SER A 60 18.62 -20.04 12.34
CA SER A 60 18.35 -21.40 12.78
C SER A 60 19.58 -22.26 12.46
N ASP A 61 20.37 -22.53 13.50
CA ASP A 61 21.57 -23.40 13.56
C ASP A 61 21.44 -24.75 12.82
#